data_AF-A0A1I8I845-F1
#
_entry.id   AF-A0A1I8I845-F1
#
_cell.length_a   1.000
_cell.length_b   1.000
_cell.length_c   1.000
_cell.angle_alpha   90.00
_cell.angle_beta   90.00
_cell.angle_gamma   90.00
#
_symmetry.space_group_name_H-M   'P 1'
#
loop_
_entity.id
_entity.type
_entity.pdbx_description
1 polymer ?
#
loop_
_entity_poly.entity_id
_entity_poly.type
_entity_poly.pdbx_seq_one_letter_code
_entity_poly.pdbx_strand_id
1 'polypeptide(L)'
;MFSFLRKQEDHDSETFDSVASGMRKIYKNKLLPLEEAYKFHEFHQPALEDADFYSKPMILLVGQYSTGKTTFIKYLLETDFPGIRIGPEPTTDRFIAVMHDEHEGVVPGNALVVDTQKPFRPLSRFGNAFLNRFQCSTLNNEVLKSISIIDTPGILSGEKQRVDRGYSMNEVIEWFAARVDRIVLLFDAHKLDISDEFKAVIESMKGYEDKIRIVLNKADMIDSQQLMRVYGALIFWNEPLKFETNKRLFELEAQDLFRDLQSLPRNATLRKLNDLIKRARLAKTHAYIIAALRKEMPSVFGKDNKKKQLIRDLQQIYTNVAREHNISLGDLPNLARMQQALEHADFSKFQPLKERLINTVDAMLSDDIAKLMQQIPQESSTQTKEWGAIEGGAFNQAGDDNPFAFSDNLGLAAGKFDHDWIVNRFREEYDSAFYAMGPVDGKITGAQAKDEMSRSKLPFQQLGKIWKLADIDQDGMLDIDEFALAKYLIRLRLDGHELPNQLPDHLMPPSKK
;
A
#
# COMPACT_ATOMS: atom_id res chain seq x y z
N MET A 1 12.92 -33.12 -53.73
CA MET A 1 11.66 -32.47 -53.31
C MET A 1 11.58 -32.62 -51.79
N PHE A 2 12.34 -31.80 -51.05
CA PHE A 2 12.42 -31.87 -49.59
C PHE A 2 11.51 -30.79 -49.01
N SER A 3 10.37 -31.22 -48.45
CA SER A 3 9.40 -30.36 -47.80
C SER A 3 9.97 -29.86 -46.46
N PHE A 4 10.15 -28.55 -46.37
CA PHE A 4 10.44 -27.82 -45.14
C PHE A 4 9.20 -27.87 -44.22
N LEU A 5 9.20 -28.80 -43.27
CA LEU A 5 8.28 -28.75 -42.12
C LEU A 5 8.79 -27.68 -41.14
N ARG A 6 8.19 -26.50 -41.26
CA ARG A 6 8.28 -25.41 -40.30
C ARG A 6 7.73 -25.93 -38.97
N LYS A 7 8.63 -26.19 -38.02
CA LYS A 7 8.27 -26.50 -36.63
C LYS A 7 7.59 -25.26 -36.07
N GLN A 8 6.26 -25.28 -35.99
CA GLN A 8 5.54 -24.37 -35.10
C GLN A 8 6.05 -24.70 -33.68
N GLU A 9 6.73 -23.74 -33.06
CA GLU A 9 6.94 -23.78 -31.62
C GLU A 9 5.56 -23.76 -30.98
N ASP A 10 5.19 -24.86 -30.33
CA ASP A 10 4.05 -24.90 -29.42
C ASP A 10 4.27 -23.80 -28.39
N HIS A 11 3.42 -22.79 -28.45
CA HIS A 11 3.31 -21.78 -27.42
C HIS A 11 2.60 -22.48 -26.26
N ASP A 12 3.33 -23.28 -25.49
CA ASP A 12 2.81 -23.93 -24.28
C ASP A 12 2.15 -22.84 -23.45
N SER A 13 0.81 -22.88 -23.38
CA SER A 13 0.06 -22.10 -22.42
C SER A 13 0.36 -22.74 -21.07
N GLU A 14 1.48 -22.34 -20.45
CA GLU A 14 1.78 -22.70 -19.08
C GLU A 14 0.63 -22.17 -18.21
N THR A 15 -0.32 -23.05 -17.94
CA THR A 15 -1.41 -22.81 -17.02
C THR A 15 -0.81 -22.96 -15.63
N PHE A 16 -0.67 -21.85 -14.92
CA PHE A 16 -0.17 -21.85 -13.55
C PHE A 16 -1.27 -22.34 -12.60
N ASP A 17 -0.91 -23.12 -11.58
CA ASP A 17 -1.85 -23.57 -10.54
C ASP A 17 -2.44 -22.39 -9.72
N SER A 18 -1.67 -21.30 -9.57
CA SER A 18 -2.07 -20.02 -9.00
C SER A 18 -1.18 -18.88 -9.49
N VAL A 19 -1.62 -17.62 -9.41
CA VAL A 19 -0.81 -16.44 -9.73
C VAL A 19 0.41 -16.37 -8.81
N ALA A 20 0.30 -16.78 -7.53
CA ALA A 20 1.44 -16.87 -6.63
C ALA A 20 2.51 -17.86 -7.14
N SER A 21 2.10 -19.03 -7.60
CA SER A 21 3.00 -20.03 -8.21
C SER A 21 3.62 -19.51 -9.52
N GLY A 22 2.82 -18.84 -10.35
CA GLY A 22 3.27 -18.16 -11.57
C GLY A 22 4.33 -17.10 -11.29
N MET A 23 4.07 -16.18 -10.35
CA MET A 23 5.02 -15.16 -9.91
C MET A 23 6.33 -15.77 -9.41
N ARG A 24 6.25 -16.83 -8.58
CA ARG A 24 7.44 -17.55 -8.09
C ARG A 24 8.27 -18.12 -9.23
N LYS A 25 7.62 -18.81 -10.18
CA LYS A 25 8.31 -19.44 -11.32
C LYS A 25 8.95 -18.40 -12.22
N ILE A 26 8.23 -17.31 -12.52
CA ILE A 26 8.72 -16.18 -13.30
C ILE A 26 9.94 -15.55 -12.61
N TYR A 27 9.86 -15.27 -11.30
CA TYR A 27 10.98 -14.74 -10.53
C TYR A 27 12.22 -15.63 -10.65
N LYS A 28 12.11 -16.91 -10.30
CA LYS A 28 13.26 -17.85 -10.29
C LYS A 28 13.88 -18.05 -11.67
N ASN A 29 13.07 -18.09 -12.73
CA ASN A 29 13.57 -18.43 -14.06
C ASN A 29 14.02 -17.23 -14.88
N LYS A 30 13.42 -16.05 -14.65
CA LYS A 30 13.63 -14.86 -15.50
C LYS A 30 14.35 -13.73 -14.77
N LEU A 31 14.00 -13.45 -13.51
CA LEU A 31 14.57 -12.32 -12.77
C LEU A 31 15.81 -12.69 -11.94
N LEU A 32 15.75 -13.78 -11.16
CA LEU A 32 16.84 -14.21 -10.29
C LEU A 32 18.19 -14.37 -11.02
N PRO A 33 18.27 -14.94 -12.24
CA PRO A 33 19.55 -15.04 -12.96
C PRO A 33 20.18 -13.67 -13.28
N LEU A 34 19.36 -12.63 -13.49
CA LEU A 34 19.84 -11.26 -13.67
C LEU A 34 20.35 -10.69 -12.33
N GLU A 35 19.60 -10.91 -11.25
CA GLU A 35 19.97 -10.47 -9.90
C GLU A 35 21.33 -11.04 -9.47
N GLU A 36 21.53 -12.34 -9.67
CA GLU A 36 22.79 -13.03 -9.35
C GLU A 36 23.95 -12.57 -10.24
N ALA A 37 23.72 -12.44 -11.55
CA ALA A 37 24.78 -12.06 -12.50
C ALA A 37 25.37 -10.67 -12.22
N TYR A 38 24.57 -9.74 -11.69
CA TYR A 38 24.98 -8.37 -11.37
C TYR A 38 25.06 -8.09 -9.87
N LYS A 39 25.12 -9.14 -9.03
CA LYS A 39 25.29 -9.02 -7.56
C LYS A 39 24.24 -8.14 -6.91
N PHE A 40 23.02 -8.12 -7.42
CA PHE A 40 21.92 -7.27 -6.95
C PHE A 40 21.73 -7.32 -5.43
N HIS A 41 21.88 -8.52 -4.84
CA HIS A 41 21.71 -8.77 -3.41
C HIS A 41 22.76 -8.12 -2.50
N GLU A 42 23.93 -7.77 -3.04
CA GLU A 42 24.99 -7.07 -2.29
C GLU A 42 24.70 -5.56 -2.18
N PHE A 43 23.84 -5.02 -3.06
CA PHE A 43 23.57 -3.57 -3.14
C PHE A 43 22.17 -3.19 -2.66
N HIS A 44 21.18 -4.04 -2.95
CA HIS A 44 19.77 -3.72 -2.72
C HIS A 44 19.16 -4.73 -1.74
N GLN A 45 18.48 -5.75 -2.27
CA GLN A 45 17.65 -6.66 -1.48
C GLN A 45 18.07 -8.11 -1.66
N PRO A 46 17.93 -8.95 -0.62
CA PRO A 46 18.22 -10.38 -0.73
C PRO A 46 17.27 -11.05 -1.72
N ALA A 47 17.64 -12.24 -2.21
CA ALA A 47 16.79 -13.05 -3.07
C ALA A 47 15.45 -13.34 -2.39
N LEU A 48 14.39 -13.42 -3.20
CA LEU A 48 13.07 -13.81 -2.69
C LEU A 48 13.05 -15.32 -2.48
N GLU A 49 12.51 -15.74 -1.34
CA GLU A 49 12.28 -17.13 -1.00
C GLU A 49 10.82 -17.51 -1.33
N ASP A 50 10.52 -18.81 -1.36
CA ASP A 50 9.17 -19.30 -1.64
C ASP A 50 8.13 -18.70 -0.68
N ALA A 51 8.50 -18.55 0.59
CA ALA A 51 7.65 -17.95 1.62
C ALA A 51 7.22 -16.50 1.30
N ASP A 52 8.01 -15.72 0.55
CA ASP A 52 7.64 -14.35 0.17
C ASP A 52 6.41 -14.32 -0.77
N PHE A 53 6.24 -15.37 -1.59
CA PHE A 53 5.12 -15.46 -2.56
C PHE A 53 3.83 -15.94 -1.91
N TYR A 54 3.91 -16.84 -0.92
CA TYR A 54 2.75 -17.44 -0.26
C TYR A 54 2.39 -16.82 1.09
N SER A 55 3.20 -15.87 1.59
CA SER A 55 2.94 -15.17 2.85
C SER A 55 1.60 -14.44 2.84
N LYS A 56 0.95 -14.39 4.01
CA LYS A 56 -0.20 -13.53 4.26
C LYS A 56 0.21 -12.05 4.15
N PRO A 57 -0.74 -11.16 3.85
CA PRO A 57 -0.47 -9.73 3.85
C PRO A 57 0.06 -9.27 5.21
N MET A 58 1.07 -8.41 5.18
CA MET A 58 1.71 -7.89 6.40
C MET A 58 1.47 -6.39 6.57
N ILE A 59 1.23 -5.96 7.81
CA ILE A 59 1.14 -4.56 8.21
C ILE A 59 2.33 -4.23 9.10
N LEU A 60 3.13 -3.23 8.74
CA LEU A 60 4.22 -2.72 9.56
C LEU A 60 3.77 -1.48 10.32
N LEU A 61 3.88 -1.48 11.65
CA LEU A 61 3.65 -0.27 12.45
C LEU A 61 4.98 0.41 12.73
N VAL A 62 5.12 1.69 12.39
CA VAL A 62 6.33 2.48 12.64
C VAL A 62 5.97 3.78 13.34
N GLY A 63 6.77 4.19 14.31
CA GLY A 63 6.52 5.43 15.03
C GLY A 63 7.43 5.59 16.24
N GLN A 64 7.49 6.81 16.76
CA GLN A 64 8.33 7.12 17.92
C GLN A 64 7.85 6.43 19.19
N TYR A 65 8.64 6.58 20.24
CA TYR A 65 8.29 6.08 21.55
C TYR A 65 6.94 6.65 22.06
N SER A 66 6.12 5.80 22.69
CA SER A 66 4.80 6.17 23.25
C SER A 66 3.72 6.64 22.26
N THR A 67 3.90 6.45 20.94
CA THR A 67 2.88 6.80 19.92
C THR A 67 1.68 5.85 19.87
N GLY A 68 1.69 4.76 20.64
CA GLY A 68 0.55 3.84 20.76
C GLY A 68 0.52 2.68 19.75
N LYS A 69 1.65 2.29 19.15
CA LYS A 69 1.75 1.15 18.21
C LYS A 69 1.19 -0.15 18.79
N THR A 70 1.71 -0.60 19.93
CA THR A 70 1.28 -1.82 20.61
C THR A 70 -0.19 -1.75 21.04
N THR A 71 -0.65 -0.58 21.49
CA THR A 71 -2.06 -0.34 21.83
C THR A 71 -2.95 -0.42 20.59
N PHE A 72 -2.49 0.06 19.44
CA PHE A 72 -3.20 -0.04 18.16
C PHE A 72 -3.37 -1.50 17.73
N ILE A 73 -2.35 -2.35 17.91
CA ILE A 73 -2.49 -3.80 17.66
C ILE A 73 -3.54 -4.40 18.59
N LYS A 74 -3.45 -4.13 19.90
CA LYS A 74 -4.44 -4.61 20.87
C LYS A 74 -5.86 -4.17 20.50
N TYR A 75 -6.01 -2.93 20.03
CA TYR A 75 -7.28 -2.40 19.56
C TYR A 75 -7.80 -3.18 18.35
N LEU A 76 -6.97 -3.39 17.31
CA LEU A 76 -7.36 -4.16 16.13
C LEU A 76 -7.78 -5.59 16.46
N LEU A 77 -7.05 -6.26 17.36
CA LEU A 77 -7.30 -7.65 17.72
C LEU A 77 -8.41 -7.83 18.76
N GLU A 78 -8.80 -6.76 19.46
CA GLU A 78 -9.65 -6.75 20.67
C GLU A 78 -9.18 -7.71 21.78
N THR A 79 -7.92 -8.13 21.73
CA THR A 79 -7.30 -9.02 22.70
C THR A 79 -5.82 -8.68 22.90
N ASP A 80 -5.30 -9.07 24.06
CA ASP A 80 -3.86 -9.09 24.30
C ASP A 80 -3.20 -10.24 23.51
N PHE A 81 -1.90 -10.09 23.24
CA PHE A 81 -1.09 -11.11 22.55
C PHE A 81 0.15 -11.48 23.38
N PRO A 82 0.67 -12.72 23.25
CA PRO A 82 1.83 -13.17 24.01
C PRO A 82 3.06 -12.27 23.83
N GLY A 83 3.73 -11.93 24.93
CA GLY A 83 4.92 -11.07 24.90
C GLY A 83 4.63 -9.58 24.74
N ILE A 84 3.36 -9.16 24.82
CA ILE A 84 2.97 -7.75 24.87
C ILE A 84 3.54 -7.06 26.13
N ARG A 85 4.06 -5.85 25.95
CA ARG A 85 4.51 -4.97 27.05
C ARG A 85 4.05 -3.54 26.78
N ILE A 86 2.99 -3.11 27.46
CA ILE A 86 2.50 -1.73 27.39
C ILE A 86 2.85 -1.04 28.71
N GLY A 87 3.61 0.06 28.64
CA GLY A 87 3.92 0.88 29.80
C GLY A 87 4.47 2.27 29.41
N PRO A 88 4.50 3.22 30.36
CA PRO A 88 4.97 4.58 30.12
C PRO A 88 6.49 4.68 29.93
N GLU A 89 7.27 3.72 30.45
CA GLU A 89 8.72 3.58 30.26
C GLU A 89 9.09 2.72 29.03
N PRO A 90 10.27 2.89 28.39
CA PRO A 90 10.68 2.15 27.19
C PRO A 90 10.44 0.64 27.26
N THR A 91 9.25 0.20 26.86
CA THR A 91 8.73 -1.14 27.20
C THR A 91 8.89 -2.14 26.06
N THR A 92 8.79 -1.65 24.82
CA THR A 92 9.00 -2.46 23.60
C THR A 92 10.35 -2.09 22.98
N ASP A 93 11.36 -2.92 23.25
CA ASP A 93 12.69 -2.84 22.65
C ASP A 93 12.90 -3.90 21.54
N ARG A 94 11.84 -4.61 21.17
CA ARG A 94 11.87 -5.74 20.22
C ARG A 94 10.93 -5.53 19.05
N PHE A 95 11.31 -6.09 17.92
CA PHE A 95 10.39 -6.34 16.82
C PHE A 95 9.52 -7.54 17.15
N ILE A 96 8.20 -7.41 17.00
CA ILE A 96 7.24 -8.47 17.31
C ILE A 96 6.42 -8.75 16.06
N ALA A 97 6.59 -9.93 15.47
CA ALA A 97 5.72 -10.43 14.42
C ALA A 97 4.51 -11.13 15.05
N VAL A 98 3.36 -10.46 15.08
CA VAL A 98 2.09 -10.99 15.58
C VAL A 98 1.39 -11.75 14.45
N MET A 99 1.26 -13.07 14.62
CA MET A 99 0.78 -13.99 13.58
C MET A 99 -0.23 -14.98 14.14
N HIS A 100 -1.03 -15.57 13.26
CA HIS A 100 -1.97 -16.62 13.64
C HIS A 100 -1.25 -17.96 13.86
N ASP A 101 -1.67 -18.66 14.91
CA ASP A 101 -1.40 -20.08 15.16
C ASP A 101 -2.56 -20.62 15.99
N GLU A 102 -2.77 -21.94 15.99
CA GLU A 102 -3.76 -22.58 16.86
C GLU A 102 -3.35 -22.48 18.34
N HIS A 103 -2.04 -22.36 18.60
CA HIS A 103 -1.47 -22.31 19.93
C HIS A 103 -0.90 -20.92 20.25
N GLU A 104 -1.25 -20.43 21.44
CA GLU A 104 -0.64 -19.20 21.97
C GLU A 104 0.81 -19.44 22.37
N GLY A 105 1.71 -18.57 21.92
CA GLY A 105 3.12 -18.74 22.19
C GLY A 105 4.00 -17.57 21.75
N VAL A 106 5.28 -17.66 22.14
CA VAL A 106 6.32 -16.75 21.67
C VAL A 106 7.46 -17.58 21.10
N VAL A 107 7.80 -17.32 19.84
CA VAL A 107 8.92 -17.93 19.14
C VAL A 107 10.07 -16.92 19.06
N PRO A 108 11.24 -17.20 19.67
CA PRO A 108 12.40 -16.31 19.59
C PRO A 108 12.94 -16.17 18.16
N GLY A 109 13.54 -15.01 17.83
CA GLY A 109 14.05 -14.69 16.50
C GLY A 109 15.04 -15.71 15.94
N ASN A 110 15.92 -16.28 16.78
CA ASN A 110 16.88 -17.32 16.35
C ASN A 110 16.19 -18.60 15.85
N ALA A 111 15.05 -18.98 16.43
CA ALA A 111 14.26 -20.10 15.95
C ALA A 111 13.45 -19.72 14.70
N LEU A 112 12.94 -18.48 14.69
CA LEU A 112 12.08 -17.96 13.63
C LEU A 112 12.76 -17.88 12.27
N VAL A 113 14.07 -17.56 12.22
CA VAL A 113 14.83 -17.49 10.96
C VAL A 113 15.21 -18.85 10.38
N VAL A 114 14.96 -19.95 11.09
CA VAL A 114 15.18 -21.32 10.61
C VAL A 114 13.90 -21.91 10.01
N ASP A 115 12.75 -21.32 10.32
CA ASP A 115 11.45 -21.74 9.81
C ASP A 115 11.31 -21.42 8.31
N THR A 116 11.20 -22.46 7.48
CA THR A 116 11.06 -22.32 6.02
C THR A 116 9.66 -21.91 5.58
N GLN A 117 8.66 -21.99 6.46
CA GLN A 117 7.29 -21.59 6.16
C GLN A 117 7.06 -20.10 6.39
N LYS A 118 8.01 -19.40 7.05
CA LYS A 118 7.89 -17.98 7.38
C LYS A 118 8.90 -17.14 6.57
N PRO A 119 8.54 -15.91 6.16
CA PRO A 119 9.38 -15.09 5.28
C PRO A 119 10.55 -14.41 6.02
N PHE A 120 10.94 -14.89 7.20
CA PHE A 120 11.87 -14.21 8.09
C PHE A 120 13.31 -14.73 8.01
N ARG A 121 13.56 -15.84 7.32
CA ARG A 121 14.90 -16.40 7.17
C ARG A 121 15.98 -15.39 6.71
N PRO A 122 15.71 -14.48 5.75
CA PRO A 122 16.68 -13.47 5.34
C PRO A 122 17.09 -12.47 6.44
N LEU A 123 16.32 -12.38 7.54
CA LEU A 123 16.66 -11.51 8.67
C LEU A 123 17.88 -12.01 9.46
N SER A 124 18.30 -13.26 9.27
CA SER A 124 19.55 -13.80 9.85
C SER A 124 20.78 -12.96 9.51
N ARG A 125 20.77 -12.24 8.38
CA ARG A 125 21.86 -11.33 7.94
C ARG A 125 22.14 -10.19 8.91
N PHE A 126 21.15 -9.78 9.72
CA PHE A 126 21.31 -8.71 10.70
C PHE A 126 22.02 -9.17 11.99
N GLY A 127 22.30 -10.47 12.10
CA GLY A 127 23.10 -11.05 13.17
C GLY A 127 22.38 -11.19 14.51
N ASN A 128 23.07 -11.79 15.48
CA ASN A 128 22.50 -12.16 16.77
C ASN A 128 21.98 -10.97 17.60
N ALA A 129 22.58 -9.79 17.44
CA ALA A 129 22.13 -8.58 18.15
C ALA A 129 20.68 -8.22 17.79
N PHE A 130 20.33 -8.31 16.50
CA PHE A 130 18.96 -8.13 16.04
C PHE A 130 18.06 -9.31 16.43
N LEU A 131 18.50 -10.55 16.20
CA LEU A 131 17.66 -11.73 16.43
C LEU A 131 17.25 -11.92 17.89
N ASN A 132 18.08 -11.48 18.85
CA ASN A 132 17.72 -11.45 20.28
C ASN A 132 16.65 -10.40 20.60
N ARG A 133 16.46 -9.41 19.72
CA ARG A 133 15.41 -8.38 19.79
C ARG A 133 14.34 -8.56 18.72
N PHE A 134 14.19 -9.77 18.19
CA PHE A 134 13.13 -10.14 17.28
C PHE A 134 12.40 -11.37 17.83
N GLN A 135 11.08 -11.37 17.76
CA GLN A 135 10.26 -12.51 18.17
C GLN A 135 8.99 -12.58 17.34
N CYS A 136 8.39 -13.76 17.26
CA CYS A 136 7.05 -13.96 16.74
C CYS A 136 6.12 -14.29 17.90
N SER A 137 5.03 -13.53 18.02
CA SER A 137 3.94 -13.80 18.94
C SER A 137 2.83 -14.49 18.16
N THR A 138 2.41 -15.66 18.62
CA THR A 138 1.37 -16.45 17.98
C THR A 138 0.15 -16.54 18.87
N LEU A 139 -1.03 -16.46 18.27
CA LEU A 139 -2.31 -16.63 18.95
C LEU A 139 -3.43 -17.00 17.97
N ASN A 140 -4.44 -17.68 18.49
CA ASN A 140 -5.63 -18.01 17.72
C ASN A 140 -6.59 -16.81 17.70
N ASN A 141 -6.48 -16.00 16.64
CA ASN A 141 -7.31 -14.83 16.42
C ASN A 141 -7.80 -14.77 14.97
N GLU A 142 -9.06 -14.38 14.76
CA GLU A 142 -9.72 -14.31 13.44
C GLU A 142 -9.05 -13.28 12.51
N VAL A 143 -8.69 -12.10 13.03
CA VAL A 143 -8.00 -11.06 12.25
C VAL A 143 -6.68 -11.60 11.70
N LEU A 144 -5.95 -12.35 12.53
CA LEU A 144 -4.64 -12.91 12.16
C LEU A 144 -4.75 -14.09 11.18
N LYS A 145 -5.93 -14.68 11.00
CA LYS A 145 -6.15 -15.67 9.93
C LYS A 145 -5.97 -15.03 8.56
N SER A 146 -6.33 -13.75 8.42
CA SER A 146 -6.28 -13.02 7.16
C SER A 146 -5.03 -12.16 6.98
N ILE A 147 -4.43 -11.66 8.07
CA ILE A 147 -3.27 -10.76 8.02
C ILE A 147 -2.22 -11.08 9.08
N SER A 148 -1.04 -10.49 8.97
CA SER A 148 0.00 -10.50 10.01
C SER A 148 0.45 -9.08 10.32
N ILE A 149 0.78 -8.80 11.57
CA ILE A 149 1.13 -7.45 12.03
C ILE A 149 2.53 -7.45 12.60
N ILE A 150 3.36 -6.49 12.20
CA ILE A 150 4.72 -6.30 12.69
C ILE A 150 4.73 -5.07 13.59
N ASP A 151 4.87 -5.29 14.90
CA ASP A 151 5.16 -4.22 15.85
C ASP A 151 6.66 -3.89 15.83
N THR A 152 6.99 -2.60 15.85
CA THR A 152 8.38 -2.13 15.86
C THR A 152 8.71 -1.47 17.19
N PRO A 153 9.98 -1.54 17.63
CA PRO A 153 10.44 -0.75 18.78
C PRO A 153 10.12 0.73 18.59
N GLY A 154 9.82 1.43 19.68
CA GLY A 154 9.67 2.88 19.63
C GLY A 154 10.96 3.56 19.17
N ILE A 155 10.88 4.37 18.11
CA ILE A 155 12.02 5.17 17.66
C ILE A 155 12.26 6.27 18.70
N LEU A 156 13.45 6.26 19.29
CA LEU A 156 13.82 7.12 20.40
C LEU A 156 14.58 8.35 19.89
N SER A 157 14.47 9.46 20.61
CA SER A 157 15.22 10.69 20.35
C SER A 157 16.57 10.65 21.08
N GLY A 158 17.66 10.34 20.37
CA GLY A 158 19.03 10.59 20.85
C GLY A 158 20.09 9.54 20.47
N GLU A 159 21.31 10.02 20.23
CA GLU A 159 22.45 9.20 19.75
C GLU A 159 22.86 8.06 20.68
N LYS A 160 22.66 8.19 22.01
CA LYS A 160 23.13 7.21 23.00
C LYS A 160 22.49 5.82 22.85
N GLN A 161 21.28 5.72 22.29
CA GLN A 161 20.59 4.45 22.12
C GLN A 161 20.81 3.81 20.74
N ARG A 162 21.31 4.56 19.74
CA ARG A 162 21.75 3.96 18.47
C ARG A 162 22.90 2.97 18.69
N VAL A 163 23.81 3.29 19.60
CA VAL A 163 25.00 2.48 19.91
C VAL A 163 24.64 1.21 20.69
N ASP A 164 23.56 1.22 21.48
CA ASP A 164 23.18 0.14 22.39
C ASP A 164 22.41 -1.02 21.71
N ARG A 165 21.85 -0.80 20.51
CA ARG A 165 21.05 -1.83 19.82
C ARG A 165 21.88 -2.92 19.14
N GLY A 166 23.07 -2.56 18.64
CA GLY A 166 23.94 -3.50 17.92
C GLY A 166 23.45 -3.92 16.53
N TYR A 167 22.43 -3.25 15.97
CA TYR A 167 21.94 -3.45 14.60
C TYR A 167 21.42 -2.13 14.01
N SER A 168 21.34 -2.06 12.68
CA SER A 168 20.81 -0.91 11.94
C SER A 168 19.28 -0.94 11.86
N MET A 169 18.59 -0.09 12.60
CA MET A 169 17.11 -0.03 12.57
C MET A 169 16.59 0.39 11.18
N ASN A 170 17.29 1.29 10.50
CA ASN A 170 16.92 1.76 9.16
C ASN A 170 16.89 0.61 8.15
N GLU A 171 17.92 -0.24 8.14
CA GLU A 171 18.02 -1.36 7.21
C GLU A 171 16.97 -2.45 7.48
N VAL A 172 16.63 -2.67 8.76
CA VAL A 172 15.56 -3.61 9.14
C VAL A 172 14.20 -3.08 8.70
N ILE A 173 13.89 -1.80 8.94
CA ILE A 173 12.62 -1.19 8.52
C ILE A 173 12.51 -1.19 7.00
N GLU A 174 13.58 -0.84 6.28
CA GLU A 174 13.61 -0.92 4.82
C GLU A 174 13.36 -2.35 4.31
N TRP A 175 13.94 -3.35 4.98
CA TRP A 175 13.72 -4.75 4.63
C TRP A 175 12.24 -5.15 4.80
N PHE A 176 11.58 -4.68 5.86
CA PHE A 176 10.15 -4.90 6.05
C PHE A 176 9.32 -4.10 5.04
N ALA A 177 9.64 -2.84 4.79
CA ALA A 177 8.93 -1.98 3.83
C ALA A 177 8.86 -2.60 2.42
N ALA A 178 9.92 -3.31 2.04
CA ALA A 178 9.98 -4.07 0.78
C ALA A 178 9.01 -5.25 0.70
N ARG A 179 8.55 -5.80 1.84
CA ARG A 179 7.78 -7.05 1.93
C ARG A 179 6.37 -6.91 2.49
N VAL A 180 6.09 -5.82 3.21
CA VAL A 180 4.76 -5.55 3.76
C VAL A 180 3.84 -4.96 2.71
N ASP A 181 2.54 -5.10 2.94
CA ASP A 181 1.47 -4.57 2.09
C ASP A 181 1.06 -3.16 2.52
N ARG A 182 1.22 -2.86 3.82
CA ARG A 182 0.96 -1.55 4.42
C ARG A 182 1.98 -1.19 5.48
N ILE A 183 2.29 0.09 5.55
CA ILE A 183 3.09 0.71 6.59
C ILE A 183 2.22 1.77 7.26
N VAL A 184 1.93 1.60 8.54
CA VAL A 184 1.20 2.60 9.33
C VAL A 184 2.23 3.41 10.11
N LEU A 185 2.35 4.70 9.77
CA LEU A 185 3.19 5.65 10.47
C LEU A 185 2.39 6.37 11.56
N LEU A 186 2.67 6.07 12.83
CA LEU A 186 1.97 6.64 13.97
C LEU A 186 2.71 7.87 14.52
N PHE A 187 2.00 8.99 14.59
CA PHE A 187 2.42 10.22 15.26
C PHE A 187 1.57 10.47 16.49
N ASP A 188 2.15 11.07 17.53
CA ASP A 188 1.42 11.53 18.70
C ASP A 188 1.06 13.01 18.50
N ALA A 189 -0.23 13.33 18.44
CA ALA A 189 -0.71 14.69 18.23
C ALA A 189 -0.29 15.65 19.34
N HIS A 190 -0.14 15.13 20.57
CA HIS A 190 0.26 15.91 21.73
C HIS A 190 1.76 16.20 21.76
N LYS A 191 2.59 15.37 21.10
CA LYS A 191 4.07 15.46 21.10
C LYS A 191 4.64 15.25 19.70
N LEU A 192 4.45 16.26 18.85
CA LEU A 192 4.82 16.23 17.43
C LEU A 192 6.32 16.44 17.13
N ASP A 193 7.20 16.03 18.03
CA ASP A 193 8.64 16.20 17.84
C ASP A 193 9.19 15.08 16.95
N ILE A 194 9.56 15.37 15.71
CA ILE A 194 10.17 14.37 14.81
C ILE A 194 11.68 14.32 15.01
N SER A 195 12.16 13.27 15.68
CA SER A 195 13.60 13.04 15.85
C SER A 195 14.34 12.79 14.52
N ASP A 196 15.63 13.11 14.45
CA ASP A 196 16.44 12.87 13.25
C ASP A 196 16.59 11.38 12.91
N GLU A 197 16.50 10.50 13.92
CA GLU A 197 16.40 9.07 13.70
C GLU A 197 15.09 8.68 13.02
N PHE A 198 13.97 9.26 13.45
CA PHE A 198 12.70 8.99 12.80
C PHE A 198 12.66 9.52 11.36
N LYS A 199 13.25 10.69 11.10
CA LYS A 199 13.44 11.21 9.74
C LYS A 199 14.25 10.23 8.88
N ALA A 200 15.38 9.74 9.39
CA ALA A 200 16.20 8.78 8.66
C ALA A 200 15.47 7.46 8.38
N VAL A 201 14.60 7.00 9.30
CA VAL A 201 13.72 5.85 9.05
C VAL A 201 12.69 6.16 7.96
N ILE A 202 12.04 7.34 7.99
CA ILE A 202 11.09 7.76 6.95
C ILE A 202 11.78 7.84 5.59
N GLU A 203 12.99 8.40 5.52
CA GLU A 203 13.80 8.44 4.30
C GLU A 203 14.18 7.06 3.77
N SER A 204 14.40 6.07 4.65
CA SER A 204 14.67 4.68 4.26
C SER A 204 13.47 3.98 3.61
N MET A 205 12.26 4.51 3.80
CA MET A 205 11.01 4.01 3.20
C MET A 205 10.64 4.73 1.88
N LYS A 206 11.51 5.62 1.39
CA LYS A 206 11.32 6.27 0.09
C LYS A 206 11.25 5.23 -1.04
N GLY A 207 10.28 5.36 -1.94
CA GLY A 207 9.93 4.37 -2.96
C GLY A 207 8.82 3.39 -2.56
N TYR A 208 8.36 3.43 -1.30
CA TYR A 208 7.22 2.66 -0.79
C TYR A 208 6.06 3.57 -0.34
N GLU A 209 5.99 4.80 -0.84
CA GLU A 209 5.00 5.80 -0.41
C GLU A 209 3.55 5.32 -0.61
N ASP A 210 3.31 4.50 -1.64
CA ASP A 210 2.00 3.89 -1.94
C ASP A 210 1.51 2.90 -0.88
N LYS A 211 2.41 2.41 -0.02
CA LYS A 211 2.11 1.52 1.11
C LYS A 211 1.88 2.28 2.42
N ILE A 212 2.24 3.55 2.47
CA ILE A 212 2.23 4.34 3.71
C ILE A 212 0.82 4.88 4.02
N ARG A 213 0.44 4.77 5.29
CA ARG A 213 -0.72 5.44 5.89
C ARG A 213 -0.23 6.17 7.13
N ILE A 214 -0.54 7.46 7.24
CA ILE A 214 -0.18 8.27 8.40
C ILE A 214 -1.36 8.30 9.36
N VAL A 215 -1.12 7.97 10.62
CA VAL A 215 -2.12 8.00 11.68
C VAL A 215 -1.67 8.99 12.75
N LEU A 216 -2.48 10.03 12.93
CA LEU A 216 -2.30 10.99 14.00
C LEU A 216 -3.06 10.52 15.24
N ASN A 217 -2.35 9.84 16.14
CA ASN A 217 -2.91 9.26 17.34
C ASN A 217 -3.03 10.32 18.46
N LYS A 218 -3.92 10.07 19.43
CA LYS A 218 -4.20 10.95 20.58
C LYS A 218 -4.64 12.38 20.20
N ALA A 219 -5.28 12.52 19.04
CA ALA A 219 -5.78 13.80 18.55
C ALA A 219 -6.88 14.42 19.43
N ASP A 220 -7.51 13.61 20.29
CA ASP A 220 -8.45 14.02 21.34
C ASP A 220 -7.78 14.74 22.53
N MET A 221 -6.46 14.61 22.69
CA MET A 221 -5.70 15.21 23.79
C MET A 221 -5.26 16.66 23.52
N ILE A 222 -5.61 17.22 22.36
CA ILE A 222 -5.27 18.58 21.94
C ILE A 222 -6.51 19.32 21.46
N ASP A 223 -6.54 20.64 21.65
CA ASP A 223 -7.67 21.46 21.20
C ASP A 223 -7.75 21.54 19.67
N SER A 224 -8.90 21.94 19.13
CA SER A 224 -9.11 22.02 17.68
C SER A 224 -8.10 22.91 16.96
N GLN A 225 -7.65 24.01 17.57
CA GLN A 225 -6.68 24.92 16.92
C GLN A 225 -5.27 24.32 16.91
N GLN A 226 -4.88 23.65 17.99
CA GLN A 226 -3.63 22.91 18.10
C GLN A 226 -3.63 21.72 17.14
N LEU A 227 -4.73 20.98 17.03
CA LEU A 227 -4.88 19.91 16.07
C LEU A 227 -4.70 20.40 14.65
N MET A 228 -5.30 21.55 14.28
CA MET A 228 -5.10 22.13 12.95
C MET A 228 -3.65 22.57 12.71
N ARG A 229 -2.92 23.00 13.75
CA ARG A 229 -1.48 23.31 13.64
C ARG A 229 -0.62 22.06 13.53
N VAL A 230 -0.97 20.99 14.25
CA VAL A 230 -0.32 19.67 14.25
C VAL A 230 -0.52 18.99 12.89
N TYR A 231 -1.77 18.95 12.42
CA TYR A 231 -2.16 18.50 11.09
C TYR A 231 -1.46 19.35 10.02
N GLY A 232 -1.49 20.68 10.13
CA GLY A 232 -0.78 21.59 9.23
C GLY A 232 0.75 21.43 9.27
N ALA A 233 1.38 21.15 10.41
CA ALA A 233 2.80 20.89 10.52
C ALA A 233 3.21 19.55 9.89
N LEU A 234 2.33 18.55 9.94
CA LEU A 234 2.48 17.30 9.18
C LEU A 234 2.16 17.49 7.68
N ILE A 235 1.26 18.43 7.35
CA ILE A 235 0.70 18.69 6.01
C ILE A 235 1.14 20.06 5.48
N PHE A 236 2.34 20.54 5.80
CA PHE A 236 2.95 21.65 5.06
C PHE A 236 3.43 21.12 3.68
N TRP A 237 2.41 20.70 2.90
CA TRP A 237 2.20 20.59 1.46
C TRP A 237 0.70 20.93 1.26
N ASN A 238 0.41 22.24 1.18
CA ASN A 238 -0.77 22.97 0.68
C ASN A 238 -2.16 22.95 1.40
N GLU A 239 -2.43 24.12 2.01
CA GLU A 239 -3.70 24.84 2.27
C GLU A 239 -4.69 24.42 3.39
N PRO A 240 -5.41 25.39 4.01
CA PRO A 240 -6.04 25.19 5.32
C PRO A 240 -7.58 25.18 5.27
N LEU A 241 -8.23 24.32 6.07
CA LEU A 241 -9.69 24.45 6.30
C LEU A 241 -10.13 24.23 7.74
N LYS A 242 -11.29 24.82 8.02
CA LYS A 242 -11.91 25.18 9.31
C LYS A 242 -12.90 24.08 9.75
N PHE A 243 -12.97 23.76 11.06
CA PHE A 243 -14.18 23.81 11.92
C PHE A 243 -14.05 22.98 13.23
N GLU A 244 -14.92 23.31 14.18
CA GLU A 244 -14.90 22.94 15.61
C GLU A 244 -15.90 21.81 15.96
N THR A 245 -15.59 20.53 15.70
CA THR A 245 -15.98 19.35 16.52
C THR A 245 -15.40 18.07 15.93
N ASN A 246 -14.24 17.64 16.41
CA ASN A 246 -13.39 16.68 15.69
C ASN A 246 -13.74 15.19 15.92
N LYS A 247 -14.70 14.87 16.78
CA LYS A 247 -15.06 13.46 17.08
C LYS A 247 -15.51 12.71 15.83
N ARG A 248 -16.37 13.32 15.01
CA ARG A 248 -16.91 12.72 13.79
C ARG A 248 -15.87 12.61 12.67
N LEU A 249 -14.90 13.53 12.64
CA LEU A 249 -13.76 13.45 11.72
C LEU A 249 -12.87 12.25 12.07
N PHE A 250 -12.54 12.08 13.36
CA PHE A 250 -11.73 10.94 13.81
C PHE A 250 -12.40 9.60 13.53
N GLU A 251 -13.72 9.51 13.68
CA GLU A 251 -14.51 8.31 13.35
C GLU A 251 -14.41 7.95 11.86
N LEU A 252 -14.47 8.93 10.96
CA LEU A 252 -14.36 8.71 9.52
C LEU A 252 -12.96 8.33 9.06
N GLU A 253 -11.92 9.02 9.56
CA GLU A 253 -10.52 8.69 9.27
C GLU A 253 -10.17 7.28 9.75
N ALA A 254 -10.67 6.90 10.94
CA ALA A 254 -10.54 5.54 11.44
C ALA A 254 -11.23 4.54 10.49
N GLN A 255 -12.46 4.81 10.06
CA GLN A 255 -13.17 3.92 9.11
C GLN A 255 -12.44 3.78 7.77
N ASP A 256 -11.85 4.85 7.24
CA ASP A 256 -11.05 4.82 6.01
C ASP A 256 -9.82 3.93 6.16
N LEU A 257 -9.12 4.05 7.29
CA LEU A 257 -8.00 3.16 7.62
C LEU A 257 -8.48 1.70 7.69
N PHE A 258 -9.57 1.43 8.39
CA PHE A 258 -10.10 0.08 8.56
C PHE A 258 -10.52 -0.55 7.23
N ARG A 259 -11.16 0.23 6.33
CA ARG A 259 -11.50 -0.23 4.97
C ARG A 259 -10.26 -0.55 4.15
N ASP A 260 -9.23 0.28 4.22
CA ASP A 260 -7.95 0.02 3.55
C ASP A 260 -7.30 -1.27 4.08
N LEU A 261 -7.31 -1.48 5.40
CA LEU A 261 -6.80 -2.71 6.03
C LEU A 261 -7.62 -3.96 5.66
N GLN A 262 -8.95 -3.89 5.69
CA GLN A 262 -9.83 -5.00 5.28
C GLN A 262 -9.65 -5.39 3.81
N SER A 263 -9.25 -4.44 2.95
CA SER A 263 -8.98 -4.70 1.54
C SER A 263 -7.67 -5.46 1.28
N LEU A 264 -6.81 -5.64 2.30
CA LEU A 264 -5.46 -6.18 2.09
C LEU A 264 -5.46 -7.59 1.52
N PRO A 265 -6.14 -8.59 2.10
CA PRO A 265 -6.12 -9.96 1.59
C PRO A 265 -6.59 -10.04 0.14
N ARG A 266 -7.64 -9.29 -0.21
CA ARG A 266 -8.20 -9.27 -1.58
C ARG A 266 -7.23 -8.71 -2.62
N ASN A 267 -6.44 -7.71 -2.23
CA ASN A 267 -5.55 -6.98 -3.15
C ASN A 267 -4.08 -7.41 -3.05
N ALA A 268 -3.76 -8.37 -2.19
CA ALA A 268 -2.39 -8.80 -1.89
C ALA A 268 -1.64 -9.30 -3.12
N THR A 269 -2.28 -10.14 -3.94
CA THR A 269 -1.65 -10.68 -5.16
C THR A 269 -1.30 -9.59 -6.16
N LEU A 270 -2.19 -8.61 -6.35
CA LEU A 270 -1.90 -7.43 -7.18
C LEU A 270 -0.72 -6.63 -6.61
N ARG A 271 -0.65 -6.44 -5.29
CA ARG A 271 0.48 -5.73 -4.65
C ARG A 271 1.79 -6.49 -4.83
N LYS A 272 1.81 -7.80 -4.60
CA LYS A 272 3.00 -8.64 -4.83
C LYS A 272 3.46 -8.60 -6.28
N LEU A 273 2.53 -8.59 -7.23
CA LEU A 273 2.84 -8.44 -8.65
C LEU A 273 3.47 -7.06 -8.93
N ASN A 274 2.89 -5.98 -8.40
CA ASN A 274 3.44 -4.63 -8.52
C ASN A 274 4.84 -4.51 -7.91
N ASP A 275 5.08 -5.12 -6.76
CA ASP A 275 6.39 -5.16 -6.12
C ASP A 275 7.41 -5.95 -6.96
N LEU A 276 7.00 -7.07 -7.56
CA LEU A 276 7.85 -7.82 -8.50
C LEU A 276 8.21 -6.99 -9.74
N ILE A 277 7.28 -6.20 -10.28
CA ILE A 277 7.52 -5.28 -11.40
C ILE A 277 8.52 -4.19 -10.99
N LYS A 278 8.31 -3.53 -9.84
CA LYS A 278 9.23 -2.51 -9.30
C LYS A 278 10.63 -3.09 -9.12
N ARG A 279 10.73 -4.29 -8.54
CA ARG A 279 12.00 -5.00 -8.34
C ARG A 279 12.69 -5.35 -9.66
N ALA A 280 11.93 -5.82 -10.66
CA ALA A 280 12.46 -6.15 -11.98
C ALA A 280 13.06 -4.92 -12.68
N ARG A 281 12.38 -3.78 -12.63
CA ARG A 281 12.89 -2.51 -13.16
C ARG A 281 14.17 -2.09 -12.45
N LEU A 282 14.18 -2.14 -11.11
CA LEU A 282 15.36 -1.81 -10.32
C LEU A 282 16.55 -2.74 -10.65
N ALA A 283 16.32 -4.05 -10.79
CA ALA A 283 17.35 -5.02 -11.16
C ALA A 283 17.91 -4.77 -12.57
N LYS A 284 17.07 -4.43 -13.55
CA LYS A 284 17.52 -4.02 -14.89
C LYS A 284 18.38 -2.77 -14.83
N THR A 285 17.90 -1.72 -14.17
CA THR A 285 18.63 -0.46 -14.00
C THR A 285 19.97 -0.68 -13.33
N HIS A 286 20.01 -1.49 -12.27
CA HIS A 286 21.23 -1.90 -11.60
C HIS A 286 22.20 -2.63 -12.53
N ALA A 287 21.70 -3.57 -13.35
CA ALA A 287 22.53 -4.29 -14.32
C ALA A 287 23.19 -3.35 -15.33
N TYR A 288 22.46 -2.35 -15.86
CA TYR A 288 23.04 -1.34 -16.74
C TYR A 288 24.11 -0.50 -16.05
N ILE A 289 23.87 -0.06 -14.81
CA ILE A 289 24.85 0.71 -14.02
C ILE A 289 26.13 -0.11 -13.81
N ILE A 290 26.02 -1.35 -13.35
CA ILE A 290 27.18 -2.21 -13.10
C ILE A 290 27.94 -2.50 -14.40
N ALA A 291 27.23 -2.74 -15.52
CA ALA A 291 27.86 -2.94 -16.82
C ALA A 291 28.57 -1.68 -17.34
N ALA A 292 27.98 -0.50 -17.14
CA ALA A 292 28.60 0.79 -17.50
C ALA A 292 29.88 1.04 -16.69
N LEU A 293 29.83 0.78 -15.38
CA LEU A 293 31.02 0.85 -14.52
C LEU A 293 32.10 -0.13 -14.99
N ARG A 294 31.72 -1.36 -15.36
CA ARG A 294 32.67 -2.35 -15.88
C ARG A 294 33.31 -1.94 -17.20
N LYS A 295 32.57 -1.29 -18.09
CA LYS A 295 33.03 -0.78 -19.39
C LYS A 295 34.10 0.31 -19.24
N GLU A 296 33.96 1.16 -18.22
CA GLU A 296 34.90 2.24 -17.91
C GLU A 296 36.17 1.80 -17.15
N MET A 297 36.21 0.57 -16.63
CA MET A 297 37.32 0.10 -15.81
C MET A 297 38.54 -0.36 -16.64
N PRO A 298 39.76 0.12 -16.32
CA PRO A 298 40.97 -0.29 -17.02
C PRO A 298 41.36 -1.75 -16.68
N SER A 299 41.90 -2.46 -17.66
CA SER A 299 42.22 -3.89 -17.52
C SER A 299 43.41 -4.17 -16.59
N VAL A 300 44.41 -3.27 -16.53
CA VAL A 300 45.73 -3.60 -15.93
C VAL A 300 46.19 -2.63 -14.83
N PHE A 301 46.20 -1.30 -15.05
CA PHE A 301 46.74 -0.32 -14.10
C PHE A 301 45.74 0.80 -13.76
N GLY A 302 45.88 1.44 -12.59
CA GLY A 302 45.09 2.61 -12.19
C GLY A 302 43.66 2.33 -11.72
N LYS A 303 43.33 1.07 -11.40
CA LYS A 303 41.97 0.63 -11.03
C LYS A 303 41.39 1.38 -9.83
N ASP A 304 42.20 1.60 -8.78
CA ASP A 304 41.71 2.24 -7.54
C ASP A 304 41.37 3.73 -7.74
N ASN A 305 42.21 4.45 -8.50
CA ASN A 305 41.96 5.84 -8.83
C ASN A 305 40.73 5.98 -9.74
N LYS A 306 40.61 5.13 -10.77
CA LYS A 306 39.44 5.13 -11.65
C LYS A 306 38.16 4.75 -10.89
N LYS A 307 38.21 3.78 -9.97
CA LYS A 307 37.07 3.42 -9.10
C LYS A 307 36.59 4.64 -8.31
N LYS A 308 37.50 5.34 -7.62
CA LYS A 308 37.16 6.57 -6.87
C LYS A 308 36.56 7.65 -7.76
N GLN A 309 37.08 7.81 -8.97
CA GLN A 309 36.54 8.75 -9.95
C GLN A 309 35.12 8.34 -10.38
N LEU A 310 34.89 7.08 -10.74
CA LEU A 310 33.58 6.59 -11.18
C LEU A 310 32.50 6.71 -10.09
N ILE A 311 32.86 6.51 -8.83
CA ILE A 311 31.94 6.70 -7.69
C ILE A 311 31.56 8.18 -7.54
N ARG A 312 32.52 9.11 -7.71
CA ARG A 312 32.24 10.55 -7.68
C ARG A 312 31.37 11.00 -8.85
N ASP A 313 31.64 10.48 -10.03
CA ASP A 313 30.95 10.82 -11.28
C ASP A 313 29.67 9.98 -11.50
N LEU A 314 29.21 9.23 -10.50
CA LEU A 314 28.09 8.29 -10.62
C LEU A 314 26.79 8.96 -11.09
N GLN A 315 26.55 10.21 -10.70
CA GLN A 315 25.39 10.99 -11.17
C GLN A 315 25.39 11.17 -12.70
N GLN A 316 26.56 11.39 -13.29
CA GLN A 316 26.70 11.50 -14.74
C GLN A 316 26.48 10.14 -15.42
N ILE A 317 26.98 9.06 -14.81
CA ILE A 317 26.74 7.69 -15.28
C ILE A 317 25.25 7.37 -15.27
N TYR A 318 24.54 7.72 -14.21
CA TYR A 318 23.08 7.56 -14.11
C TYR A 318 22.35 8.30 -15.22
N THR A 319 22.72 9.55 -15.47
CA THR A 319 22.12 10.37 -16.53
C THR A 319 22.36 9.76 -17.92
N ASN A 320 23.57 9.23 -18.16
CA ASN A 320 23.93 8.58 -19.42
C ASN A 320 23.14 7.28 -19.60
N VAL A 321 23.11 6.41 -18.59
CA VAL A 321 22.37 5.14 -18.60
C VAL A 321 20.88 5.38 -18.80
N ALA A 322 20.31 6.38 -18.10
CA ALA A 322 18.90 6.74 -18.24
C ALA A 322 18.55 7.18 -19.66
N ARG A 323 19.43 7.96 -20.30
CA ARG A 323 19.24 8.41 -21.69
C ARG A 323 19.44 7.28 -22.70
N GLU A 324 20.46 6.46 -22.54
CA GLU A 324 20.80 5.38 -23.48
C GLU A 324 19.72 4.29 -23.50
N HIS A 325 19.14 3.98 -22.34
CA HIS A 325 18.17 2.89 -22.19
C HIS A 325 16.72 3.36 -21.95
N ASN A 326 16.45 4.67 -22.12
CA ASN A 326 15.12 5.28 -21.90
C ASN A 326 14.50 4.95 -20.53
N ILE A 327 15.30 5.06 -19.46
CA ILE A 327 14.86 4.78 -18.09
C ILE A 327 14.44 6.09 -17.42
N SER A 328 13.34 6.07 -16.67
CA SER A 328 12.92 7.22 -15.86
C SER A 328 13.90 7.45 -14.72
N LEU A 329 14.19 8.72 -14.40
CA LEU A 329 15.05 9.05 -13.26
C LEU A 329 14.50 8.53 -11.92
N GLY A 330 13.18 8.33 -11.82
CA GLY A 330 12.54 7.75 -10.64
C GLY A 330 12.82 6.26 -10.44
N ASP A 331 13.21 5.53 -11.49
CA ASP A 331 13.56 4.10 -11.41
C ASP A 331 15.05 3.87 -11.05
N LEU A 332 15.83 4.94 -10.93
CA LEU A 332 17.23 4.86 -10.53
C LEU A 332 17.36 4.64 -9.01
N PRO A 333 18.31 3.80 -8.58
CA PRO A 333 18.58 3.62 -7.16
C PRO A 333 19.06 4.92 -6.51
N ASN A 334 18.91 5.01 -5.19
CA ASN A 334 19.40 6.17 -4.44
C ASN A 334 20.91 6.34 -4.63
N LEU A 335 21.32 7.51 -5.13
CA LEU A 335 22.71 7.81 -5.48
C LEU A 335 23.65 7.62 -4.29
N ALA A 336 23.33 8.23 -3.15
CA ALA A 336 24.20 8.23 -1.97
C ALA A 336 24.43 6.81 -1.44
N ARG A 337 23.36 6.01 -1.38
CA ARG A 337 23.43 4.59 -0.99
C ARG A 337 24.26 3.77 -1.97
N MET A 338 24.06 3.98 -3.27
CA MET A 338 24.83 3.26 -4.28
C MET A 338 26.32 3.63 -4.22
N GLN A 339 26.66 4.91 -4.00
CA GLN A 339 28.05 5.34 -3.82
C GLN A 339 28.70 4.62 -2.64
N GLN A 340 28.04 4.60 -1.48
CA GLN A 340 28.51 3.91 -0.29
C GLN A 340 28.69 2.40 -0.52
N ALA A 341 27.72 1.74 -1.16
CA ALA A 341 27.82 0.31 -1.47
C ALA A 341 28.97 0.01 -2.45
N LEU A 342 29.17 0.87 -3.46
CA LEU A 342 30.25 0.73 -4.45
C LEU A 342 31.65 0.92 -3.85
N GLU A 343 31.80 1.66 -2.75
CA GLU A 343 33.09 1.81 -2.07
C GLU A 343 33.64 0.46 -1.59
N HIS A 344 32.77 -0.42 -1.11
CA HIS A 344 33.14 -1.75 -0.64
C HIS A 344 33.17 -2.82 -1.75
N ALA A 345 32.63 -2.51 -2.93
CA ALA A 345 32.55 -3.44 -4.04
C ALA A 345 33.86 -3.56 -4.83
N ASP A 346 34.15 -4.76 -5.36
CA ASP A 346 35.27 -4.99 -6.27
C ASP A 346 34.80 -4.93 -7.72
N PHE A 347 35.15 -3.83 -8.40
CA PHE A 347 34.74 -3.54 -9.77
C PHE A 347 35.37 -4.50 -10.79
N SER A 348 36.45 -5.18 -10.44
CA SER A 348 37.08 -6.16 -11.33
C SER A 348 36.21 -7.42 -11.51
N LYS A 349 35.33 -7.70 -10.55
CA LYS A 349 34.38 -8.83 -10.58
C LYS A 349 33.10 -8.51 -11.34
N PHE A 350 32.90 -7.26 -11.74
CA PHE A 350 31.71 -6.86 -12.49
C PHE A 350 31.70 -7.49 -13.88
N GLN A 351 30.51 -7.88 -14.32
CA GLN A 351 30.28 -8.55 -15.59
C GLN A 351 29.92 -7.51 -16.67
N PRO A 352 30.29 -7.73 -17.94
CA PRO A 352 29.77 -6.95 -19.04
C PRO A 352 28.25 -7.14 -19.18
N LEU A 353 27.58 -6.27 -19.95
CA LEU A 353 26.15 -6.38 -20.17
C LEU A 353 25.80 -7.68 -20.92
N LYS A 354 24.87 -8.46 -20.37
CA LYS A 354 24.38 -9.72 -20.92
C LYS A 354 22.99 -9.47 -21.51
N GLU A 355 22.94 -9.07 -22.77
CA GLU A 355 21.70 -8.72 -23.49
C GLU A 355 20.63 -9.81 -23.38
N ARG A 356 21.03 -11.08 -23.40
CA ARG A 356 20.10 -12.20 -23.24
C ARG A 356 19.30 -12.14 -21.94
N LEU A 357 19.93 -11.79 -20.82
CA LEU A 357 19.26 -11.70 -19.52
C LEU A 357 18.33 -10.49 -19.47
N ILE A 358 18.78 -9.36 -20.02
CA ILE A 358 17.96 -8.14 -20.14
C ILE A 358 16.70 -8.41 -20.96
N ASN A 359 16.85 -8.98 -22.16
CA ASN A 359 15.74 -9.33 -23.05
C ASN A 359 14.77 -10.32 -22.39
N THR A 360 15.28 -11.24 -21.55
CA THR A 360 14.44 -12.17 -20.79
C THR A 360 13.57 -11.44 -19.77
N VAL A 361 14.11 -10.44 -19.07
CA VAL A 361 13.33 -9.61 -18.13
C VAL A 361 12.40 -8.64 -18.87
N ASP A 362 12.76 -8.17 -20.08
CA ASP A 362 11.86 -7.37 -20.91
C ASP A 362 10.65 -8.17 -21.40
N ALA A 363 10.87 -9.40 -21.88
CA ALA A 363 9.79 -10.33 -22.22
C ALA A 363 8.93 -10.65 -20.98
N MET A 364 9.55 -10.76 -19.80
CA MET A 364 8.81 -10.93 -18.55
C MET A 364 7.86 -9.76 -18.29
N LEU A 365 8.38 -8.53 -18.34
CA LEU A 365 7.61 -7.31 -18.05
C LEU A 365 6.50 -7.03 -19.07
N SER A 366 6.67 -7.44 -20.33
CA SER A 366 5.71 -7.21 -21.40
C SER A 366 4.67 -8.33 -21.53
N ASP A 367 5.11 -9.59 -21.58
CA ASP A 367 4.24 -10.72 -21.93
C ASP A 367 3.72 -11.46 -20.69
N ASP A 368 4.62 -11.85 -19.78
CA ASP A 368 4.23 -12.70 -18.63
C ASP A 368 3.39 -11.92 -17.62
N ILE A 369 3.78 -10.67 -17.32
CA ILE A 369 3.03 -9.81 -16.40
C ILE A 369 1.61 -9.56 -16.95
N ALA A 370 1.46 -9.34 -18.25
CA ALA A 370 0.15 -9.15 -18.87
C ALA A 370 -0.74 -10.40 -18.71
N LYS A 371 -0.17 -11.60 -18.85
CA LYS A 371 -0.89 -12.86 -18.62
C LYS A 371 -1.32 -13.01 -17.16
N LEU A 372 -0.44 -12.71 -16.20
CA LEU A 372 -0.79 -12.75 -14.78
C LEU A 372 -1.89 -11.75 -14.44
N MET A 373 -1.83 -10.53 -14.98
CA MET A 373 -2.86 -9.49 -14.77
C MET A 373 -4.25 -9.93 -15.23
N GLN A 374 -4.35 -10.73 -16.29
CA GLN A 374 -5.63 -11.27 -16.77
C GLN A 374 -6.21 -12.34 -15.83
N GLN A 375 -5.37 -13.05 -15.08
CA GLN A 375 -5.80 -14.10 -14.14
C GLN A 375 -6.21 -13.54 -12.76
N ILE A 376 -5.67 -12.39 -12.35
CA ILE A 376 -5.92 -11.79 -11.03
C ILE A 376 -7.41 -11.56 -10.71
N PRO A 377 -8.27 -11.04 -11.62
CA PRO A 377 -9.69 -10.83 -11.30
C PRO A 377 -10.43 -12.13 -10.99
N GLN A 378 -10.10 -13.22 -11.70
CA GLN A 378 -10.69 -14.54 -11.45
C GLN A 378 -10.18 -15.11 -10.12
N GLU A 379 -8.91 -14.89 -9.79
CA GLU A 379 -8.30 -15.41 -8.58
C GLU A 379 -8.66 -14.64 -7.30
N SER A 380 -8.96 -13.33 -7.42
CA SER A 380 -9.42 -12.50 -6.29
C SER A 380 -10.74 -13.00 -5.67
N SER A 381 -11.54 -13.75 -6.46
CA SER A 381 -12.74 -14.45 -6.00
C SER A 381 -12.46 -15.81 -5.33
N THR A 382 -11.26 -16.35 -5.51
CA THR A 382 -10.82 -17.65 -4.99
C THR A 382 -9.88 -17.48 -3.78
N GLN A 383 -9.00 -16.49 -3.77
CA GLN A 383 -8.15 -16.14 -2.62
C GLN A 383 -8.92 -15.57 -1.42
N THR A 384 -10.08 -14.97 -1.67
CA THR A 384 -11.06 -14.67 -0.61
C THR A 384 -11.49 -15.93 0.15
N LYS A 385 -11.28 -17.14 -0.40
CA LYS A 385 -11.51 -18.42 0.30
C LYS A 385 -10.28 -18.94 1.05
N GLU A 386 -9.05 -18.59 0.68
CA GLU A 386 -7.82 -19.06 1.36
C GLU A 386 -7.49 -18.24 2.62
N TRP A 387 -7.60 -16.92 2.56
CA TRP A 387 -7.30 -16.03 3.69
C TRP A 387 -8.54 -15.39 4.33
N GLY A 388 -9.71 -15.52 3.70
CA GLY A 388 -10.95 -14.88 4.17
C GLY A 388 -10.95 -13.35 4.00
N ALA A 389 -12.12 -12.74 4.16
CA ALA A 389 -12.16 -11.32 4.53
C ALA A 389 -11.60 -11.17 5.96
N ILE A 390 -11.06 -9.99 6.29
CA ILE A 390 -10.67 -9.72 7.68
C ILE A 390 -11.94 -9.68 8.53
N GLU A 391 -12.12 -10.70 9.35
CA GLU A 391 -13.23 -10.86 10.27
C GLU A 391 -12.71 -10.90 11.72
N GLY A 392 -13.55 -10.49 12.66
CA GLY A 392 -13.24 -10.47 14.10
C GLY A 392 -12.53 -9.22 14.57
N GLY A 393 -12.29 -9.14 15.88
CA GLY A 393 -11.72 -7.96 16.54
C GLY A 393 -12.50 -6.69 16.21
N ALA A 394 -11.78 -5.58 16.06
CA ALA A 394 -12.38 -4.26 15.81
C ALA A 394 -13.02 -4.14 14.40
N PHE A 395 -12.97 -5.20 13.59
CA PHE A 395 -13.57 -5.25 12.26
C PHE A 395 -15.01 -5.80 12.24
N ASN A 396 -15.50 -6.39 13.34
CA ASN A 396 -16.75 -7.19 13.36
C ASN A 396 -18.01 -6.51 13.92
N GLN A 397 -18.02 -5.21 14.24
CA GLN A 397 -19.09 -4.64 15.06
C GLN A 397 -20.03 -3.69 14.30
N ALA A 398 -21.19 -4.24 13.91
CA ALA A 398 -22.41 -3.53 13.52
C ALA A 398 -23.36 -3.34 14.72
N GLY A 399 -22.85 -2.89 15.87
CA GLY A 399 -23.64 -2.69 17.10
C GLY A 399 -23.46 -1.29 17.69
N ASP A 400 -24.57 -0.68 18.11
CA ASP A 400 -24.71 0.73 18.55
C ASP A 400 -23.78 1.21 19.70
N ASP A 401 -23.05 0.32 20.37
CA ASP A 401 -22.20 0.65 21.54
C ASP A 401 -20.71 0.87 21.21
N ASN A 402 -20.30 0.73 19.96
CA ASN A 402 -18.97 1.15 19.52
C ASN A 402 -19.09 2.52 18.80
N PRO A 403 -18.42 3.60 19.26
CA PRO A 403 -18.44 4.90 18.57
C PRO A 403 -17.86 4.83 17.14
N PHE A 404 -17.27 3.70 16.76
CA PHE A 404 -16.74 3.39 15.42
C PHE A 404 -17.52 2.27 14.71
N ALA A 405 -18.66 1.82 15.27
CA ALA A 405 -19.50 0.80 14.67
C ALA A 405 -19.97 1.19 13.27
N PHE A 406 -20.14 0.16 12.45
CA PHE A 406 -20.73 0.22 11.12
C PHE A 406 -22.18 0.71 11.24
N SER A 407 -22.42 2.02 11.29
CA SER A 407 -23.77 2.55 11.09
C SER A 407 -24.08 2.35 9.61
N ASP A 408 -25.13 1.61 9.30
CA ASP A 408 -25.65 1.30 7.96
C ASP A 408 -26.00 2.53 7.07
N ASN A 409 -25.62 3.74 7.50
CA ASN A 409 -25.91 5.01 6.87
C ASN A 409 -24.76 5.62 6.04
N LEU A 410 -23.68 4.87 5.74
CA LEU A 410 -22.50 5.45 5.06
C LEU A 410 -22.68 5.80 3.58
N GLY A 411 -23.67 5.22 2.89
CA GLY A 411 -24.02 5.67 1.53
C GLY A 411 -24.46 7.14 1.52
N LEU A 412 -25.19 7.54 2.56
CA LEU A 412 -25.74 8.89 2.70
C LEU A 412 -24.75 9.91 3.25
N ALA A 413 -23.72 9.48 3.97
CA ALA A 413 -22.68 10.36 4.51
C ALA A 413 -21.49 10.56 3.56
N ALA A 414 -21.42 9.81 2.45
CA ALA A 414 -20.40 10.00 1.42
C ALA A 414 -20.45 11.44 0.89
N GLY A 415 -19.30 12.11 0.83
CA GLY A 415 -19.19 13.49 0.36
C GLY A 415 -19.47 14.57 1.39
N LYS A 416 -19.86 14.20 2.63
CA LYS A 416 -20.23 15.18 3.65
C LYS A 416 -19.10 16.12 4.07
N PHE A 417 -17.86 15.68 3.88
CA PHE A 417 -16.65 16.41 4.21
C PHE A 417 -15.74 16.59 2.99
N ASP A 418 -16.23 16.26 1.79
CA ASP A 418 -15.57 16.68 0.56
C ASP A 418 -15.69 18.20 0.46
N HIS A 419 -14.64 18.85 -0.04
CA HIS A 419 -14.66 20.27 -0.39
C HIS A 419 -15.65 20.56 -1.54
N ASP A 420 -16.00 19.54 -2.32
CA ASP A 420 -16.87 19.63 -3.49
C ASP A 420 -18.07 18.68 -3.39
N TRP A 421 -19.15 18.98 -4.11
CA TRP A 421 -20.36 18.16 -4.08
C TRP A 421 -20.08 16.76 -4.65
N ILE A 422 -20.28 15.70 -3.87
CA ILE A 422 -19.87 14.33 -4.25
C ILE A 422 -20.44 13.84 -5.59
N VAL A 423 -21.61 14.33 -5.98
CA VAL A 423 -22.23 14.02 -7.26
C VAL A 423 -21.35 14.48 -8.44
N ASN A 424 -20.47 15.48 -8.23
CA ASN A 424 -19.52 15.95 -9.24
C ASN A 424 -18.56 14.86 -9.74
N ARG A 425 -18.28 13.84 -8.92
CA ARG A 425 -17.45 12.70 -9.33
C ARG A 425 -18.08 11.86 -10.46
N PHE A 426 -19.38 12.01 -10.68
CA PHE A 426 -20.16 11.23 -11.66
C PHE A 426 -20.84 12.11 -12.72
N ARG A 427 -20.54 13.42 -12.75
CA ARG A 427 -21.18 14.40 -13.63
C ARG A 427 -21.05 14.06 -15.10
N GLU A 428 -19.89 13.59 -15.54
CA GLU A 428 -19.67 13.27 -16.95
C GLU A 428 -20.69 12.24 -17.47
N GLU A 429 -20.98 11.20 -16.68
CA GLU A 429 -21.99 10.19 -17.00
C GLU A 429 -23.41 10.75 -16.89
N TYR A 430 -23.71 11.47 -15.81
CA TYR A 430 -25.08 11.93 -15.52
C TYR A 430 -25.52 13.06 -16.44
N ASP A 431 -24.64 14.00 -16.75
CA ASP A 431 -24.90 15.11 -17.66
C ASP A 431 -25.07 14.58 -19.09
N SER A 432 -24.27 13.58 -19.50
CA SER A 432 -24.45 12.91 -20.80
C SER A 432 -25.84 12.28 -20.92
N ALA A 433 -26.30 11.59 -19.87
CA ALA A 433 -27.65 11.03 -19.82
C ALA A 433 -28.73 12.13 -19.80
N PHE A 434 -28.51 13.23 -19.09
CA PHE A 434 -29.43 14.37 -19.04
C PHE A 434 -29.67 14.98 -20.43
N TYR A 435 -28.59 15.32 -21.14
CA TYR A 435 -28.69 15.93 -22.47
C TYR A 435 -29.27 14.96 -23.52
N ALA A 436 -29.02 13.66 -23.40
CA ALA A 436 -29.58 12.65 -24.29
C ALA A 436 -31.12 12.57 -24.22
N MET A 437 -31.75 13.02 -23.13
CA MET A 437 -33.21 13.05 -22.98
C MET A 437 -33.87 14.27 -23.63
N GLY A 438 -33.10 15.24 -24.11
CA GLY A 438 -33.61 16.46 -24.76
C GLY A 438 -34.33 17.41 -23.80
N PRO A 439 -33.61 18.03 -22.84
CA PRO A 439 -34.21 19.02 -21.95
C PRO A 439 -34.71 20.25 -22.71
N VAL A 440 -35.83 20.81 -22.25
CA VAL A 440 -36.42 22.06 -22.76
C VAL A 440 -36.22 23.13 -21.70
N ASP A 441 -35.65 24.28 -22.09
CA ASP A 441 -35.28 25.37 -21.16
C ASP A 441 -34.40 24.91 -19.99
N GLY A 442 -33.54 23.91 -20.23
CA GLY A 442 -32.60 23.38 -19.23
C GLY A 442 -33.22 22.44 -18.20
N LYS A 443 -34.48 22.02 -18.39
CA LYS A 443 -35.18 21.07 -17.52
C LYS A 443 -35.76 19.89 -18.28
N ILE A 444 -35.90 18.75 -17.62
CA ILE A 444 -36.67 17.59 -18.11
C ILE A 444 -38.00 17.49 -17.37
N THR A 445 -39.05 17.06 -18.07
CA THR A 445 -40.37 16.87 -17.46
C THR A 445 -40.38 15.68 -16.50
N GLY A 446 -41.26 15.69 -15.50
CA GLY A 446 -41.43 14.54 -14.61
C GLY A 446 -41.80 13.23 -15.32
N ALA A 447 -42.43 13.30 -16.50
CA ALA A 447 -42.67 12.12 -17.34
C ALA A 447 -41.39 11.53 -17.92
N GLN A 448 -40.48 12.37 -18.44
CA GLN A 448 -39.18 11.94 -18.96
C GLN A 448 -38.29 11.38 -17.84
N ALA A 449 -38.20 12.09 -16.72
CA ALA A 449 -37.42 11.65 -15.57
C ALA A 449 -37.95 10.32 -15.01
N LYS A 450 -39.26 10.15 -14.91
CA LYS A 450 -39.88 8.89 -14.45
C LYS A 450 -39.53 7.72 -15.36
N ASP A 451 -39.54 7.90 -16.68
CA ASP A 451 -39.17 6.85 -17.63
C ASP A 451 -37.71 6.40 -17.42
N GLU A 452 -36.78 7.35 -17.31
CA GLU A 452 -35.36 7.08 -17.10
C GLU A 452 -35.10 6.44 -15.72
N MET A 453 -35.68 6.97 -14.65
CA MET A 453 -35.55 6.42 -13.30
C MET A 453 -36.09 4.99 -13.21
N SER A 454 -37.15 4.66 -13.96
CA SER A 454 -37.74 3.32 -13.97
C SER A 454 -36.82 2.25 -14.57
N ARG A 455 -35.83 2.64 -15.39
CA ARG A 455 -34.83 1.71 -15.96
C ARG A 455 -33.90 1.11 -14.90
N SER A 456 -33.79 1.73 -13.74
CA SER A 456 -33.05 1.20 -12.58
C SER A 456 -33.68 -0.06 -11.98
N LYS A 457 -34.93 -0.39 -12.34
CA LYS A 457 -35.73 -1.51 -11.81
C LYS A 457 -35.98 -1.43 -10.29
N LEU A 458 -35.82 -0.26 -9.68
CA LEU A 458 -36.20 -0.04 -8.29
C LEU A 458 -37.74 -0.05 -8.12
N PRO A 459 -38.26 -0.50 -6.96
CA PRO A 459 -39.69 -0.45 -6.67
C PRO A 459 -40.26 0.97 -6.78
N PHE A 460 -41.51 1.08 -7.27
CA PHE A 460 -42.19 2.37 -7.48
C PHE A 460 -42.21 3.25 -6.22
N GLN A 461 -42.38 2.65 -5.04
CA GLN A 461 -42.34 3.35 -3.75
C GLN A 461 -40.97 4.02 -3.48
N GLN A 462 -39.88 3.38 -3.90
CA GLN A 462 -38.52 3.92 -3.72
C GLN A 462 -38.24 5.01 -4.75
N LEU A 463 -38.65 4.83 -6.01
CA LEU A 463 -38.54 5.86 -7.04
C LEU A 463 -39.30 7.13 -6.67
N GLY A 464 -40.50 7.00 -6.10
CA GLY A 464 -41.26 8.14 -5.58
C GLY A 464 -40.56 8.86 -4.42
N LYS A 465 -39.87 8.12 -3.54
CA LYS A 465 -39.05 8.71 -2.47
C LYS A 465 -37.85 9.48 -3.03
N ILE A 466 -37.17 8.93 -4.05
CA ILE A 466 -36.04 9.60 -4.72
C ILE A 466 -36.52 10.87 -5.42
N TRP A 467 -37.63 10.82 -6.16
CA TRP A 467 -38.23 11.99 -6.81
C TRP A 467 -38.43 13.13 -5.82
N LYS A 468 -39.08 12.84 -4.68
CA LYS A 468 -39.34 13.83 -3.63
C LYS A 468 -38.09 14.44 -3.02
N LEU A 469 -36.96 13.72 -3.03
CA LEU A 469 -35.67 14.21 -2.53
C LEU A 469 -34.88 14.99 -3.58
N ALA A 470 -35.11 14.71 -4.86
CA ALA A 470 -34.37 15.31 -5.98
C ALA A 470 -35.03 16.57 -6.55
N ASP A 471 -36.36 16.63 -6.57
CA ASP A 471 -37.16 17.80 -6.96
C ASP A 471 -37.17 18.83 -5.80
N ILE A 472 -36.08 19.60 -5.71
CA ILE A 472 -35.80 20.48 -4.56
C ILE A 472 -36.65 21.74 -4.63
N ASP A 473 -36.78 22.34 -5.82
CA ASP A 473 -37.61 23.53 -6.03
C ASP A 473 -39.11 23.22 -6.18
N GLN A 474 -39.49 21.94 -6.22
CA GLN A 474 -40.88 21.44 -6.25
C GLN A 474 -41.68 21.94 -7.45
N ASP A 475 -41.02 22.19 -8.57
CA ASP A 475 -41.66 22.66 -9.79
C ASP A 475 -42.19 21.53 -10.69
N GLY A 476 -41.96 20.27 -10.29
CA GLY A 476 -42.42 19.07 -11.00
C GLY A 476 -41.57 18.71 -12.23
N MET A 477 -40.43 19.38 -12.41
CA MET A 477 -39.41 19.12 -13.41
C MET A 477 -38.07 18.89 -12.70
N LEU A 478 -37.05 18.43 -13.44
CA LEU A 478 -35.69 18.33 -12.90
C LEU A 478 -34.74 19.10 -13.80
N ASP A 479 -33.96 20.00 -13.24
CA ASP A 479 -32.78 20.53 -13.92
C ASP A 479 -31.61 19.53 -13.90
N ILE A 480 -30.48 19.93 -14.48
CA ILE A 480 -29.29 19.08 -14.60
C ILE A 480 -28.71 18.65 -13.25
N ASP A 481 -28.84 19.50 -12.22
CA ASP A 481 -28.31 19.25 -10.89
C ASP A 481 -29.25 18.32 -10.11
N GLU A 482 -30.54 18.58 -10.18
CA GLU A 482 -31.58 17.74 -9.59
C GLU A 482 -31.61 16.34 -10.22
N PHE A 483 -31.39 16.25 -11.54
CA PHE A 483 -31.27 14.97 -12.23
C PHE A 483 -30.01 14.21 -11.81
N ALA A 484 -28.86 14.89 -11.71
CA ALA A 484 -27.62 14.27 -11.23
C ALA A 484 -27.77 13.75 -9.79
N LEU A 485 -28.45 14.51 -8.92
CA LEU A 485 -28.82 14.07 -7.58
C LEU A 485 -29.72 12.83 -7.61
N ALA A 486 -30.75 12.81 -8.47
CA ALA A 486 -31.64 11.66 -8.61
C ALA A 486 -30.88 10.38 -9.03
N LYS A 487 -29.97 10.48 -10.01
CA LYS A 487 -29.12 9.36 -10.46
C LYS A 487 -28.19 8.88 -9.34
N TYR A 488 -27.62 9.80 -8.57
CA TYR A 488 -26.80 9.45 -7.41
C TYR A 488 -27.59 8.74 -6.31
N LEU A 489 -28.80 9.19 -5.99
CA LEU A 489 -29.67 8.52 -5.00
C LEU A 489 -30.13 7.12 -5.48
N ILE A 490 -30.39 6.96 -6.78
CA ILE A 490 -30.66 5.64 -7.38
C ILE A 490 -29.46 4.71 -7.20
N ARG A 491 -28.24 5.21 -7.47
CA ARG A 491 -27.01 4.46 -7.28
C ARG A 491 -26.85 4.00 -5.84
N LEU A 492 -27.00 4.92 -4.87
CA LEU A 492 -26.95 4.59 -3.45
C LEU A 492 -27.94 3.47 -3.09
N ARG A 493 -29.14 3.51 -3.67
CA ARG A 493 -30.15 2.49 -3.40
C ARG A 493 -29.83 1.13 -4.03
N LEU A 494 -29.28 1.13 -5.25
CA LEU A 494 -28.82 -0.09 -5.92
C LEU A 494 -27.63 -0.74 -5.22
N ASP A 495 -26.77 0.07 -4.59
CA ASP A 495 -25.64 -0.36 -3.78
C ASP A 495 -26.07 -0.89 -2.39
N GLY A 496 -27.39 -0.94 -2.11
CA GLY A 496 -27.96 -1.53 -0.90
C GLY A 496 -28.24 -0.55 0.23
N HIS A 497 -27.97 0.75 0.05
CA HIS A 497 -28.16 1.75 1.11
C HIS A 497 -29.63 2.16 1.27
N GLU A 498 -30.00 2.59 2.49
CA GLU A 498 -31.29 3.22 2.74
C GLU A 498 -31.31 4.68 2.29
N LEU A 499 -32.48 5.15 1.84
CA LEU A 499 -32.69 6.54 1.44
C LEU A 499 -33.13 7.39 2.63
N PRO A 500 -32.67 8.64 2.74
CA PRO A 500 -32.96 9.49 3.90
C PRO A 500 -34.41 9.96 3.84
N ASN A 501 -34.98 10.34 4.98
CA ASN A 501 -36.34 10.91 4.98
C ASN A 501 -36.37 12.38 4.55
N GLN A 502 -35.23 13.06 4.64
CA GLN A 502 -35.01 14.44 4.20
C GLN A 502 -33.62 14.54 3.57
N LEU A 503 -33.45 15.37 2.55
CA LEU A 503 -32.18 15.52 1.86
C LEU A 503 -31.15 16.18 2.80
N PRO A 504 -30.00 15.54 3.10
CA PRO A 504 -28.94 16.16 3.89
C PRO A 504 -28.28 17.35 3.16
N ASP A 505 -27.88 18.38 3.90
CA ASP A 505 -27.27 19.61 3.35
C ASP A 505 -26.06 19.37 2.44
N HIS A 506 -25.27 18.32 2.69
CA HIS A 506 -24.10 18.01 1.87
C HIS A 506 -24.44 17.31 0.55
N LEU A 507 -25.64 16.75 0.41
CA LEU A 507 -26.16 16.21 -0.85
C LEU A 507 -26.97 17.25 -1.63
N MET A 508 -27.28 18.40 -1.03
CA MET A 508 -27.93 19.50 -1.73
C MET A 508 -27.02 20.07 -2.81
N PRO A 509 -27.47 20.19 -4.08
CA PRO A 509 -26.68 20.78 -5.14
C PRO A 509 -26.24 22.20 -4.77
N PRO A 510 -24.99 22.60 -5.05
CA PRO A 510 -24.49 23.93 -4.68
C PRO A 510 -25.32 25.09 -5.26
N SER A 511 -25.96 24.89 -6.42
CA SER A 511 -26.84 25.86 -7.08
C SER A 511 -28.17 26.07 -6.36
N LYS A 512 -28.56 25.14 -5.48
CA LYS A 512 -29.86 25.11 -4.77
C LYS A 512 -29.73 25.31 -3.25
N LYS A 513 -28.52 25.64 -2.77
CA LYS A 513 -28.22 25.91 -1.36
C LYS A 513 -28.62 27.31 -0.91
#